data_AF-A0A1G9JJI5-F1
#
_entry.id   AF-A0A1G9JJI5-F1
#
_cell.length_a   1.000
_cell.length_b   1.000
_cell.length_c   1.000
_cell.angle_alpha   90.00
_cell.angle_beta   90.00
_cell.angle_gamma   90.00
#
_symmetry.space_group_name_H-M   'P 1'
#
loop_
_entity.id
_entity.type
_entity.pdbx_description
1 polymer ?
#
loop_
_entity_poly.entity_id
_entity_poly.type
_entity_poly.pdbx_seq_one_letter_code
_entity_poly.pdbx_strand_id
1 'polypeptide(L)'
;MDRPPEFWVGLVAAALYVFRKSESKHLWMRMAEAGISGGLGFSLAPAAAQWAGGSEAMAAVLLTALGYLGLDVLTSIVADRAVIREIILRRLGGGGGGK
;
A
#
# COMPACT_ATOMS: atom_id res chain seq x y z
N MET A 1 -18.93 16.71 6.78
CA MET A 1 -17.84 15.72 6.86
C MET A 1 -18.45 14.48 7.51
N ASP A 2 -19.47 13.91 6.87
CA ASP A 2 -20.38 12.96 7.52
C ASP A 2 -20.29 11.65 6.76
N ARG A 3 -19.16 10.96 6.95
CA ARG A 3 -19.04 9.59 6.46
C ARG A 3 -19.78 8.65 7.42
N PRO A 4 -20.52 7.66 6.90
CA PRO A 4 -21.21 6.69 7.72
C PRO A 4 -20.27 6.04 8.74
N PRO A 5 -20.72 5.74 9.98
CA PRO A 5 -19.88 5.10 10.99
C PRO A 5 -19.28 3.77 10.51
N GLU A 6 -19.97 3.07 9.61
CA GLU A 6 -19.53 1.84 8.95
C GLU A 6 -18.24 2.04 8.15
N PHE A 7 -18.05 3.22 7.54
CA PHE A 7 -16.83 3.57 6.83
C PHE A 7 -15.63 3.61 7.78
N TRP A 8 -15.79 4.28 8.93
CA TRP A 8 -14.73 4.41 9.93
C TRP A 8 -14.40 3.07 10.58
N VAL A 9 -15.42 2.27 10.90
CA VAL A 9 -15.23 0.91 11.43
C VAL A 9 -14.50 0.03 10.41
N GLY A 10 -14.90 0.08 9.13
CA GLY A 10 -14.24 -0.67 8.06
C GLY A 10 -12.79 -0.27 7.85
N LEU A 11 -12.51 1.04 7.84
CA LEU A 11 -11.16 1.58 7.69
C LEU A 11 -10.23 1.15 8.83
N VAL A 12 -10.70 1.30 10.08
CA VAL A 12 -9.92 0.91 11.26
C VAL A 12 -9.70 -0.60 11.29
N ALA A 13 -10.73 -1.39 10.98
CA ALA A 13 -10.60 -2.84 10.89
C ALA A 13 -9.59 -3.27 9.81
N ALA A 14 -9.62 -2.63 8.64
CA ALA A 14 -8.65 -2.90 7.57
C ALA A 14 -7.23 -2.50 7.95
N ALA A 15 -7.04 -1.34 8.58
CA ALA A 15 -5.73 -0.90 9.07
C ALA A 15 -5.18 -1.82 10.16
N LEU A 16 -6.02 -2.26 11.10
CA LEU A 16 -5.65 -3.25 12.13
C LEU A 16 -5.32 -4.62 11.51
N TYR A 17 -6.07 -5.04 10.49
CA TYR A 17 -5.77 -6.26 9.77
C TYR A 17 -4.40 -6.18 9.09
N VAL A 18 -4.11 -5.08 8.40
CA VAL A 18 -2.80 -4.82 7.78
C VAL A 18 -1.69 -4.82 8.82
N PHE A 19 -1.88 -4.12 9.94
CA PHE A 19 -0.92 -4.10 11.04
C PHE A 19 -0.61 -5.52 11.55
N ARG A 20 -1.65 -6.36 11.70
CA ARG A 20 -1.51 -7.76 12.12
C ARG A 20 -0.86 -8.64 11.06
N LYS A 21 -1.18 -8.42 9.78
CA LYS A 21 -0.69 -9.19 8.63
C LYS A 21 0.77 -8.87 8.29
N SER A 22 1.19 -7.63 8.52
CA SER A 22 2.55 -7.16 8.26
C SER A 22 3.62 -8.10 8.83
N GLU A 23 4.45 -8.63 7.93
CA GLU A 23 5.59 -9.50 8.26
C GLU A 23 6.83 -8.71 8.70
N SER A 24 6.74 -7.38 8.71
CA SER A 24 7.82 -6.49 9.12
C SER A 24 8.25 -6.76 10.57
N LYS A 25 9.55 -7.04 10.77
CA LYS A 25 10.15 -7.32 12.09
C LYS A 25 10.12 -6.12 13.05
N HIS A 26 10.00 -4.90 12.52
CA HIS A 26 9.99 -3.67 13.32
C HIS A 26 8.57 -3.11 13.47
N LEU A 27 8.11 -2.95 14.71
CA LEU A 27 6.78 -2.41 15.05
C LEU A 27 6.49 -1.07 14.36
N TRP A 28 7.49 -0.19 14.27
CA TRP A 28 7.36 1.10 13.57
C TRP A 28 7.04 0.96 12.09
N MET A 29 7.63 -0.05 11.43
CA MET A 29 7.43 -0.31 10.01
C MET A 29 6.02 -0.88 9.78
N ARG A 30 5.54 -1.74 10.69
CA ARG A 30 4.14 -2.22 10.69
C ARG A 30 3.14 -1.08 10.85
N MET A 31 3.42 -0.12 11.74
CA MET A 31 2.58 1.07 11.92
C MET A 31 2.58 1.96 10.67
N ALA A 32 3.75 2.14 10.03
CA ALA A 32 3.85 2.90 8.80
C ALA A 32 3.08 2.24 7.64
N GLU A 33 3.22 0.93 7.46
CA GLU A 33 2.47 0.17 6.45
C GLU A 33 0.96 0.26 6.67
N ALA A 34 0.50 0.09 7.91
CA ALA A 34 -0.92 0.23 8.26
C ALA A 34 -1.43 1.67 8.05
N GLY A 35 -0.63 2.67 8.41
CA GLY A 35 -0.97 4.08 8.24
C GLY A 35 -1.04 4.50 6.77
N ILE A 36 -0.07 4.08 5.95
CA ILE A 36 -0.03 4.40 4.51
C ILE A 36 -1.17 3.65 3.79
N SER A 37 -1.36 2.36 4.07
CA SER A 37 -2.44 1.57 3.48
C SER A 37 -3.82 2.08 3.87
N GLY A 38 -4.00 2.42 5.16
CA GLY A 38 -5.22 3.05 5.66
C GLY A 38 -5.45 4.43 5.04
N GLY A 39 -4.40 5.24 4.90
CA GLY A 39 -4.46 6.55 4.24
C GLY A 39 -4.86 6.46 2.78
N LEU A 40 -4.34 5.48 2.03
CA LEU A 40 -4.73 5.20 0.65
C LEU A 40 -6.21 4.81 0.57
N GLY A 41 -6.67 3.92 1.45
CA GLY A 41 -8.10 3.58 1.56
C GLY A 41 -8.96 4.80 1.85
N PHE A 42 -8.56 5.66 2.78
CA PHE A 42 -9.31 6.87 3.14
C PHE A 42 -9.44 7.87 1.99
N SER A 43 -8.32 8.09 1.27
CA SER A 43 -8.20 9.03 0.17
C SER A 43 -8.90 8.55 -1.10
N LEU A 44 -8.74 7.28 -1.46
CA LEU A 44 -9.20 6.74 -2.74
C LEU A 44 -10.58 6.10 -2.66
N ALA A 45 -11.11 5.81 -1.46
CA ALA A 45 -12.42 5.19 -1.29
C ALA A 45 -13.57 5.90 -2.00
N PRO A 46 -13.69 7.25 -2.00
CA PRO A 46 -14.80 7.91 -2.69
C PRO A 46 -14.73 7.73 -4.20
N ALA A 47 -13.54 7.87 -4.78
CA ALA A 47 -13.33 7.71 -6.21
C ALA A 47 -13.54 6.25 -6.65
N ALA A 48 -13.04 5.29 -5.85
CA ALA A 48 -13.21 3.88 -6.12
C ALA A 48 -14.67 3.40 -5.93
N ALA A 49 -15.39 3.92 -4.94
CA ALA A 49 -16.80 3.61 -4.74
C ALA A 49 -17.67 4.15 -5.87
N GLN A 50 -17.41 5.38 -6.32
CA GLN A 50 -18.08 5.97 -7.49
C GLN A 50 -17.81 5.17 -8.77
N TRP A 51 -16.56 4.73 -8.97
CA TRP A 51 -16.19 3.93 -10.14
C TRP A 51 -16.78 2.50 -10.10
N ALA A 52 -16.81 1.88 -8.92
CA ALA A 52 -17.31 0.52 -8.74
C ALA A 52 -18.85 0.45 -8.55
N GLY A 53 -19.53 1.59 -8.41
CA GLY A 53 -20.96 1.65 -8.09
C GLY A 53 -21.32 0.99 -6.74
N GLY A 54 -20.35 0.90 -5.83
CA GLY A 54 -20.43 0.13 -4.59
C GLY A 54 -20.39 0.99 -3.33
N SER A 55 -20.37 0.35 -2.15
CA SER A 55 -20.29 1.07 -0.88
C SER A 55 -18.87 1.61 -0.61
N GLU A 56 -18.79 2.84 -0.11
CA GLU A 56 -17.52 3.48 0.28
C GLU A 56 -16.74 2.68 1.33
N ALA A 57 -17.46 2.03 2.25
CA ALA A 57 -16.85 1.17 3.27
C ALA A 57 -16.13 -0.03 2.64
N MET A 58 -16.75 -0.69 1.66
CA MET A 58 -16.13 -1.83 0.98
C MET A 58 -14.94 -1.39 0.10
N ALA A 59 -15.09 -0.25 -0.58
CA ALA A 59 -14.00 0.34 -1.36
C ALA A 59 -12.78 0.68 -0.47
N ALA A 60 -13.00 1.26 0.72
CA ALA A 60 -11.94 1.55 1.67
C ALA A 60 -11.20 0.30 2.13
N VAL A 61 -11.92 -0.75 2.51
CA VAL A 61 -11.33 -2.02 2.96
C VAL A 61 -10.48 -2.64 1.85
N LEU A 62 -11.03 -2.71 0.63
CA LEU A 62 -10.33 -3.28 -0.53
C LEU A 62 -9.09 -2.47 -0.90
N LEU A 63 -9.19 -1.14 -0.93
CA LEU A 63 -8.05 -0.27 -1.22
C LEU A 63 -6.98 -0.32 -0.15
N THR A 64 -7.35 -0.44 1.13
CA THR A 64 -6.38 -0.64 2.20
C THR A 64 -5.68 -1.99 2.08
N ALA A 65 -6.40 -3.07 1.74
CA ALA A 65 -5.79 -4.37 1.51
C ALA A 65 -4.86 -4.37 0.27
N LEU A 66 -5.30 -3.74 -0.83
CA LEU A 66 -4.50 -3.59 -2.05
C LEU A 66 -3.28 -2.69 -1.84
N GLY A 67 -3.44 -1.60 -1.10
CA GLY A 67 -2.35 -0.70 -0.72
C GLY A 67 -1.28 -1.43 0.09
N TYR A 68 -1.70 -2.30 1.01
CA TYR A 68 -0.77 -3.16 1.74
C TYR A 68 -0.04 -4.14 0.83
N LEU A 69 -0.74 -4.84 -0.07
CA LEU A 69 -0.09 -5.76 -1.03
C LEU A 69 0.92 -5.02 -1.92
N GLY A 70 0.57 -3.81 -2.38
CA GLY A 70 1.49 -2.98 -3.15
C GLY A 70 2.73 -2.59 -2.35
N LEU A 71 2.56 -2.18 -1.09
CA LEU A 71 3.68 -1.89 -0.20
C LEU A 71 4.53 -3.12 0.07
N ASP A 72 3.92 -4.28 0.31
CA ASP A 72 4.61 -5.56 0.56
C ASP A 72 5.46 -6.00 -0.63
N VAL A 73 4.93 -5.85 -1.85
CA VAL A 73 5.71 -6.11 -3.08
C VAL A 73 6.86 -5.10 -3.21
N LEU A 74 6.60 -3.81 -2.98
CA LEU A 74 7.64 -2.78 -3.07
C LEU A 74 8.74 -2.98 -2.02
N THR A 75 8.39 -3.29 -0.78
CA THR A 75 9.35 -3.55 0.29
C THR A 75 10.12 -4.83 0.02
N SER A 76 9.48 -5.89 -0.50
CA SER A 76 10.17 -7.10 -0.94
C SER A 76 11.17 -6.83 -2.06
N ILE A 77 10.81 -6.02 -3.06
CA ILE A 77 11.73 -5.62 -4.14
C ILE A 77 12.90 -4.80 -3.58
N VAL A 78 12.64 -3.90 -2.64
CA VAL A 78 13.68 -3.05 -2.04
C VAL A 78 14.60 -3.84 -1.10
N ALA A 79 14.06 -4.81 -0.38
CA ALA A 79 14.84 -5.71 0.47
C ALA A 79 15.78 -6.59 -0.37
N ASP A 80 15.37 -6.93 -1.60
CA ASP A 80 16.21 -7.63 -2.55
C ASP A 80 17.26 -6.70 -3.16
N ARG A 81 18.42 -6.66 -2.50
CA ARG A 81 19.60 -5.90 -2.96
C ARG A 81 20.06 -6.35 -4.36
N ALA A 82 19.81 -7.60 -4.76
CA ALA A 82 20.18 -8.07 -6.08
C ALA A 82 19.30 -7.41 -7.16
N VAL A 83 17.99 -7.33 -6.91
CA VAL A 83 17.03 -6.64 -7.80
C VAL A 83 17.34 -5.14 -7.89
N ILE A 84 17.61 -4.45 -6.77
CA ILE A 84 18.04 -3.05 -6.81
C ILE A 84 19.31 -2.87 -7.62
N ARG A 85 20.33 -3.72 -7.39
CA ARG A 85 21.61 -3.63 -8.11
C ARG A 85 21.40 -3.83 -9.61
N GLU A 86 20.53 -4.76 -10.01
CA GLU A 86 20.21 -5.01 -11.40
C GLU A 86 19.44 -3.83 -12.04
N ILE A 87 18.46 -3.24 -11.34
CA ILE A 87 17.75 -2.04 -11.81
C ILE A 87 18.72 -0.86 -11.99
N ILE A 88 19.59 -0.64 -11.01
CA ILE A 88 20.61 0.41 -11.06
C ILE A 88 21.61 0.13 -12.19
N LEU A 89 22.08 -1.10 -12.37
CA LEU A 89 22.98 -1.48 -13.47
C LEU A 89 22.31 -1.35 -14.83
N ARG A 90 21.03 -1.70 -14.98
CA ARG A 90 20.27 -1.53 -16.22
C ARG A 90 20.01 -0.05 -16.54
N ARG A 91 19.77 0.79 -15.52
CA ARG A 91 19.56 2.25 -15.72
C ARG A 91 20.84 3.05 -15.88
N LEU A 92 21.93 2.72 -15.17
CA LEU A 92 23.21 3.44 -15.24
C LEU A 92 24.19 2.82 -16.25
N GLY A 93 24.09 1.53 -16.52
CA GLY A 93 24.94 0.83 -17.50
C GLY A 93 24.59 1.08 -18.96
N GLY A 94 23.48 1.76 -19.25
CA GLY A 94 23.06 2.12 -20.61
C GLY A 94 23.73 3.37 -21.21
N GLY A 95 24.58 4.08 -20.45
CA GLY A 95 25.16 5.37 -20.86
C GLY A 95 26.69 5.42 -21.00
N GLY A 96 27.40 4.30 -20.90
CA GLY A 96 28.86 4.28 -20.70
C GLY A 96 29.69 3.50 -21.71
N GLY A 97 29.17 3.14 -22.88
CA GLY A 97 29.90 2.28 -23.81
C GLY A 97 29.48 2.43 -25.26
N GLY A 98 29.88 3.53 -25.88
CA GLY A 98 29.80 3.74 -27.33
C GLY A 98 31.01 4.52 -27.81
N LYS A 99 32.15 3.83 -27.86
CA LYS A 99 33.19 4.12 -28.86
C LYS A 99 32.75 3.50 -30.18
#